data_AF-A0A7C1V9H4-F1
#
_entry.id   AF-A0A7C1V9H4-F1
#
_cell.length_a   1.000
_cell.length_b   1.000
_cell.length_c   1.000
_cell.angle_alpha   90.00
_cell.angle_beta   90.00
_cell.angle_gamma   90.00
#
_symmetry.space_group_name_H-M   'P 1'
#
loop_
_entity.id
_entity.type
_entity.pdbx_description
1 polymer ?
#
loop_
_entity_poly.entity_id
_entity_poly.type
_entity_poly.pdbx_seq_one_letter_code
_entity_poly.pdbx_strand_id
1 'polypeptide(L)' 'MSRELDFDLVRSCIENALAQQNYEVLENFRHGAENLIVQLNKIIAQTIDPIQNDLKLLHQATQLYFLTISLVN' A
#
# COMPACT_ATOMS: atom_id res chain seq x y z
N MET A 1 8.06 -13.47 12.71
CA MET A 1 6.98 -13.43 11.70
C MET A 1 7.35 -12.37 10.68
N SER A 2 7.59 -12.78 9.43
CA SER A 2 7.79 -11.83 8.31
C SER A 2 6.51 -11.02 8.16
N ARG A 3 6.58 -9.70 8.36
CA ARG A 3 5.48 -8.79 8.00
C ARG A 3 5.60 -8.53 6.50
N GLU A 4 5.29 -9.53 5.67
CA GLU A 4 5.24 -9.35 4.22
C GLU A 4 3.80 -9.11 3.80
N LEU A 5 3.60 -8.00 3.09
CA LEU A 5 2.34 -7.67 2.46
C LEU A 5 2.21 -8.58 1.23
N ASP A 6 1.17 -9.42 1.20
CA ASP A 6 0.88 -10.27 0.04
C ASP A 6 0.33 -9.40 -1.09
N PHE A 7 1.26 -8.85 -1.88
CA PHE A 7 0.95 -7.88 -2.92
C PHE A 7 0.04 -8.47 -4.00
N ASP A 8 0.15 -9.77 -4.28
CA ASP A 8 -0.67 -10.47 -5.27
C ASP A 8 -2.13 -10.59 -4.81
N LEU A 9 -2.33 -10.90 -3.52
CA LEU A 9 -3.66 -10.90 -2.92
C LEU A 9 -4.29 -9.51 -2.95
N VAL A 10 -3.54 -8.47 -2.55
CA VAL A 10 -4.10 -7.11 -2.50
C VAL A 10 -4.40 -6.58 -3.90
N ARG A 11 -3.52 -6.85 -4.89
CA ARG A 11 -3.77 -6.51 -6.29
C ARG A 11 -5.05 -7.17 -6.80
N SER A 12 -5.23 -8.47 -6.53
CA SER A 12 -6.44 -9.20 -6.94
C SER A 12 -7.70 -8.62 -6.30
N CYS A 13 -7.64 -8.19 -5.03
CA CYS A 13 -8.75 -7.53 -4.35
C CYS A 13 -9.10 -6.16 -4.99
N ILE A 14 -8.09 -5.37 -5.36
CA ILE A 14 -8.28 -4.08 -6.01
C ILE A 14 -8.89 -4.25 -7.41
N GLU A 15 -8.37 -5.18 -8.21
CA GLU A 15 -8.90 -5.49 -9.55
C GLU A 15 -10.36 -6.00 -9.48
N ASN A 16 -10.68 -6.85 -8.49
CA ASN A 16 -12.05 -7.30 -8.23
C ASN A 16 -12.97 -6.17 -7.78
N ALA A 17 -12.50 -5.28 -6.89
CA ALA A 17 -13.28 -4.13 -6.45
C ALA A 17 -13.60 -3.19 -7.62
N LEU A 18 -12.65 -2.98 -8.54
CA LEU A 18 -12.88 -2.23 -9.76
C LEU A 18 -13.91 -2.91 -10.68
N ALA A 19 -13.77 -4.22 -10.90
CA ALA A 19 -14.71 -4.97 -11.73
C ALA A 19 -16.16 -4.91 -11.20
N GLN A 20 -16.31 -4.83 -9.88
CA GLN A 20 -17.61 -4.69 -9.21
C GLN A 20 -18.07 -3.24 -9.05
N GLN A 21 -17.30 -2.25 -9.54
CA GLN A 21 -17.54 -0.82 -9.34
C GLN A 21 -17.72 -0.44 -7.85
N ASN A 22 -17.00 -1.16 -6.98
CA ASN A 22 -17.05 -0.94 -5.54
C ASN A 22 -16.04 0.15 -5.14
N TYR A 23 -16.41 1.40 -5.40
CA TYR A 23 -15.57 2.57 -5.15
C TYR A 23 -15.23 2.78 -3.67
N GLU A 24 -16.11 2.37 -2.75
CA GLU A 24 -15.85 2.44 -1.31
C GLU A 24 -14.64 1.57 -0.92
N VAL A 25 -14.57 0.35 -1.45
CA VAL A 25 -13.45 -0.56 -1.21
C VAL A 25 -12.15 -0.02 -1.81
N LEU A 26 -12.19 0.53 -3.03
CA LEU A 26 -11.03 1.17 -3.66
C LEU A 26 -10.51 2.35 -2.84
N GLU A 27 -11.42 3.17 -2.31
CA GLU A 27 -11.11 4.33 -1.49
C GLU A 27 -10.51 3.92 -0.12
N ASN A 28 -11.01 2.83 0.46
CA ASN A 28 -10.43 2.24 1.68
C ASN A 28 -9.01 1.71 1.44
N PHE A 29 -8.74 1.08 0.30
CA PHE A 29 -7.38 0.66 -0.07
C PHE A 29 -6.44 1.86 -0.25
N ARG A 30 -6.92 2.94 -0.89
CA ARG A 30 -6.15 4.18 -1.07
C ARG A 30 -5.74 4.79 0.27
N HIS A 31 -6.70 4.98 1.18
CA HIS A 31 -6.44 5.51 2.53
C HIS A 31 -5.55 4.57 3.35
N GLY A 32 -5.73 3.26 3.24
CA GLY A 32 -4.90 2.27 3.89
C GLY A 32 -3.44 2.36 3.46
N ALA A 33 -3.19 2.44 2.15
CA ALA A 33 -1.86 2.60 1.59
C ALA A 33 -1.20 3.93 2.00
N GLU A 34 -1.95 5.04 1.93
CA GLU A 34 -1.48 6.37 2.32
C GLU A 34 -1.06 6.38 3.80
N ASN A 35 -1.90 5.85 4.70
CA ASN A 35 -1.58 5.73 6.11
C ASN A 35 -0.33 4.89 6.35
N LEU A 36 -0.16 3.80 5.60
CA LEU A 36 1.00 2.92 5.72
C LEU A 36 2.29 3.64 5.27
N ILE A 37 2.23 4.39 4.16
CA ILE A 37 3.34 5.23 3.67
C ILE A 37 3.72 6.28 4.72
N VAL A 38 2.74 6.97 5.31
CA VAL A 38 2.99 7.99 6.34
C VAL A 38 3.66 7.38 7.58
N GLN A 39 3.20 6.20 8.02
CA GLN A 39 3.81 5.51 9.16
C GLN A 39 5.24 5.05 8.87
N LEU A 40 5.48 4.45 7.70
CA LEU A 40 6.81 3.99 7.30
C LEU A 40 7.79 5.14 7.15
N ASN A 41 7.37 6.26 6.54
CA ASN A 41 8.18 7.47 6.46
C ASN A 41 8.56 8.02 7.84
N LYS A 42 7.65 7.98 8.82
CA LYS A 42 7.97 8.38 10.20
C LYS A 42 9.00 7.47 10.85
N ILE A 43 8.88 6.15 10.65
CA ILE A 43 9.82 5.16 11.19
C ILE A 43 11.21 5.35 10.55
N ILE A 44 11.27 5.46 9.22
CA ILE A 44 12.52 5.65 8.47
C ILE A 44 13.19 6.97 8.87
N ALA A 45 12.44 8.08 8.98
CA ALA A 45 13.00 9.38 9.36
C ALA A 45 13.56 9.43 10.79
N GLN A 46 13.09 8.56 11.68
CA GLN A 46 13.59 8.45 13.06
C GLN A 46 14.71 7.42 13.22
N THR A 47 15.03 6.68 12.14
CA THR A 47 16.04 5.62 12.16
C THR A 47 17.33 6.12 11.50
N ILE A 48 18.46 6.02 12.22
CA ILE A 48 19.78 6.45 11.73
C ILE A 48 20.24 5.58 10.55
N ASP A 49 19.86 4.29 10.55
CA ASP A 49 20.16 3.33 9.50
C ASP A 49 18.90 2.48 9.18
N PRO A 50 18.08 2.89 8.20
CA PRO A 50 16.81 2.25 7.92
C PRO A 50 16.99 0.80 7.46
N ILE A 51 16.23 -0.11 8.07
CA ILE A 51 16.30 -1.54 7.76
C ILE A 51 15.80 -1.75 6.32
N GLN A 52 16.50 -2.56 5.53
CA GLN A 52 16.11 -2.87 4.14
C GLN A 52 14.64 -3.31 4.00
N ASN A 53 14.10 -3.99 5.02
CA ASN A 53 12.70 -4.41 5.06
C ASN A 53 11.72 -3.21 5.14
N ASP A 54 12.06 -2.14 5.87
CA ASP A 54 11.20 -0.96 5.98
C ASP A 54 11.16 -0.19 4.66
N LEU A 55 12.29 -0.14 3.94
CA LEU A 55 12.37 0.42 2.58
C LEU A 55 11.59 -0.44 1.57
N LYS A 56 11.67 -1.77 1.67
CA LYS A 56 10.89 -2.71 0.85
C LYS A 56 9.40 -2.53 1.07
N LEU A 57 8.97 -2.41 2.34
CA LEU A 57 7.57 -2.16 2.70
C LEU A 57 7.09 -0.79 2.20
N LEU A 58 7.93 0.25 2.29
CA LEU A 58 7.58 1.57 1.78
C LEU A 58 7.37 1.55 0.26
N HIS A 59 8.25 0.83 -0.45
CA HIS A 59 8.10 0.63 -1.89
C HIS A 59 6.79 -0.09 -2.23
N GLN A 60 6.48 -1.19 -1.55
CA GLN A 60 5.24 -1.95 -1.77
C GLN A 60 3.98 -1.11 -1.47
N ALA A 61 3.98 -0.35 -0.37
CA ALA A 61 2.87 0.52 -0.02
C ALA A 61 2.66 1.64 -1.05
N THR A 62 3.76 2.19 -1.57
CA THR A 62 3.74 3.21 -2.64
C THR A 62 3.19 2.63 -3.94
N GLN A 63 3.61 1.43 -4.33
CA GLN A 63 3.07 0.73 -5.50
C GLN A 63 1.56 0.48 -5.36
N LEU A 64 1.10 0.10 -4.15
CA LEU A 64 -0.31 -0.09 -3.88
C LEU A 64 -1.12 1.20 -4.07
N TYR A 65 -0.63 2.29 -3.49
CA TYR A 65 -1.25 3.60 -3.57
C TYR A 65 -1.41 4.07 -5.03
N PHE A 66 -0.33 3.95 -5.83
CA PHE A 66 -0.39 4.28 -7.26
C PHE A 66 -1.34 3.38 -8.04
N LEU A 67 -1.37 2.07 -7.75
CA LEU A 67 -2.31 1.14 -8.37
C LEU A 67 -3.76 1.59 -8.11
N THR A 68 -4.12 1.87 -6.85
CA THR A 68 -5.47 2.35 -6.51
C THR A 68 -5.84 3.65 -7.21
N ILE A 69 -4.93 4.62 -7.31
CA ILE A 69 -5.22 5.90 -7.99
C ILE A 69 -5.37 5.73 -9.49
N SER A 70 -4.54 4.88 -10.12
CA SER A 70 -4.58 4.63 -11.55
C SER A 70 -5.85 3.92 -12.03
N LEU A 71 -6.56 3.25 -11.11
CA LEU A 71 -7.81 2.53 -11.41
C LEU A 71 -9.06 3.37 -11.11
N VAL A 72 -8.92 4.47 -10.35
CA VAL A 72 -10.02 5.38 -10.00
C VAL A 72 -10.11 6.58 -10.96
N ASN A 73 -9.00 7.01 -11.57
CA ASN A 73 -8.94 8.05 -12.61
C ASN A 73 -9.01 7.47 -14.02
#